data_AF-A0A0F9LNT5-F1
#
_entry.id   AF-A0A0F9LNT5-F1
#
_cell.length_a   1.000
_cell.length_b   1.000
_cell.length_c   1.000
_cell.angle_alpha   90.00
_cell.angle_beta   90.00
_cell.angle_gamma   90.00
#
_symmetry.space_group_name_H-M   'P 1'
#
loop_
_entity.id
_entity.type
_entity.pdbx_description
1 polymer ?
#
loop_
_entity_poly.entity_id
_entity_poly.type
_entity_poly.pdbx_seq_one_letter_code
_entity_poly.pdbx_strand_id
1 'polypeptide(L)' 'MKQKTSYNHNHPEVLPGEVFITNCHPRDVTSVGWATKRVGSVAYDRLGGIVKELLPVFAQRWEIPDDILSSLDSR' A
#
# COMPACT_ATOMS: atom_id res chain seq x y z
N MET A 1 20.38 3.83 -16.01
CA MET A 1 19.10 4.48 -15.66
C MET A 1 18.66 3.92 -14.30
N LYS A 2 18.58 4.74 -13.25
CA LYS A 2 18.06 4.26 -11.96
C LYS A 2 16.56 4.08 -12.11
N GLN A 3 16.04 2.85 -11.99
CA GLN A 3 14.60 2.64 -11.87
C GLN A 3 14.12 3.54 -10.73
N LYS A 4 13.18 4.46 -11.02
CA LYS A 4 12.44 5.16 -9.99
C LYS A 4 11.56 4.11 -9.33
N THR A 5 12.05 3.50 -8.27
CA THR A 5 11.29 2.61 -7.40
C THR A 5 10.11 3.39 -6.84
N SER A 6 8.90 3.10 -7.31
CA SER A 6 7.68 3.69 -6.76
C SER A 6 7.57 3.34 -5.28
N TYR A 7 7.19 4.31 -4.44
CA TYR A 7 6.92 4.07 -3.02
C TYR A 7 5.73 3.14 -2.80
N ASN A 8 4.92 2.87 -3.83
CA ASN A 8 3.91 1.81 -3.79
C ASN A 8 4.55 0.43 -3.63
N HIS A 9 5.74 0.21 -4.21
CA HIS A 9 6.44 -1.09 -4.17
C HIS A 9 7.41 -1.21 -3.00
N ASN A 10 7.97 -0.09 -2.54
CA ASN A 10 8.99 -0.05 -1.50
C ASN A 10 8.57 0.86 -0.35
N HIS A 11 7.30 0.76 0.05
CA HIS A 11 6.79 1.57 1.15
C HIS A 11 7.63 1.30 2.41
N PRO A 12 8.18 2.31 3.11
CA PRO A 12 9.11 2.10 4.23
C PRO A 12 8.54 1.26 5.38
N GLU A 13 7.22 1.30 5.54
CA GLU A 13 6.48 0.58 6.57
C GLU A 13 5.96 -0.81 6.14
N VAL A 14 6.23 -1.29 4.92
CA VAL A 14 5.79 -2.63 4.49
C VAL A 14 6.54 -3.72 5.27
N LEU A 15 5.82 -4.72 5.79
CA LEU A 15 6.44 -5.85 6.50
C LEU A 15 6.63 -7.06 5.58
N PRO A 16 7.47 -8.04 5.97
CA PRO A 16 7.63 -9.28 5.21
C PRO A 16 6.27 -9.97 4.97
N GLY A 17 6.00 -10.30 3.71
CA GLY A 17 4.76 -10.95 3.30
C GLY A 17 3.59 -10.00 3.04
N GLU A 18 3.74 -8.70 3.27
CA GLU A 18 2.70 -7.72 2.95
C GLU A 18 2.89 -7.08 1.58
N VAL A 19 1.80 -6.52 1.07
CA VAL A 19 1.79 -5.59 -0.06
C VAL A 19 1.05 -4.31 0.33
N PHE A 20 1.45 -3.19 -0.26
CA PHE A 20 0.73 -1.93 -0.14
C PHE A 20 -0.53 -1.97 -1.00
N ILE A 21 -1.69 -1.62 -0.43
CA ILE A 21 -3.00 -1.66 -1.06
C ILE A 21 -3.39 -0.28 -1.60
N THR A 22 -3.36 0.72 -0.73
CA THR A 22 -3.76 2.10 -1.05
C THR A 22 -3.37 3.05 0.09
N ASN A 23 -3.25 4.34 -0.23
CA ASN A 23 -3.45 5.39 0.76
C ASN A 23 -4.94 5.71 0.84
N CYS A 24 -5.51 5.83 2.03
CA CYS A 24 -6.90 6.24 2.19
C CYS A 24 -7.09 7.08 3.45
N HIS A 25 -8.19 7.84 3.52
CA HIS A 25 -8.51 8.62 4.71
C HIS A 25 -8.83 7.65 5.87
N PRO A 26 -8.46 7.96 7.14
CA PRO A 26 -8.67 7.07 8.29
C PRO A 26 -10.10 6.52 8.42
N ARG A 27 -11.09 7.35 8.07
CA ARG A 27 -12.52 7.00 8.11
C ARG A 27 -12.92 5.91 7.09
N ASP A 28 -12.14 5.73 6.03
CA ASP A 28 -12.42 4.83 4.92
C ASP A 28 -11.65 3.50 5.03
N VAL A 29 -10.74 3.37 6.00
CA VAL A 29 -9.95 2.15 6.24
C VAL A 29 -10.83 0.92 6.45
N THR A 30 -11.97 1.08 7.14
CA THR A 30 -12.91 -0.02 7.42
C THR A 30 -13.55 -0.57 6.14
N SER A 31 -13.63 0.24 5.08
CA SER A 31 -14.14 -0.16 3.77
C SER A 31 -13.12 -0.95 2.95
N VAL A 32 -11.86 -1.04 3.39
CA VAL A 32 -10.85 -1.89 2.75
C VAL A 32 -11.16 -3.35 3.09
N GLY A 33 -11.54 -4.11 2.05
CA GLY A 33 -12.12 -5.45 2.16
C GLY A 33 -11.18 -6.59 2.55
N TRP A 34 -9.90 -6.32 2.78
CA TRP A 34 -8.92 -7.34 3.17
C TRP A 34 -8.97 -7.59 4.69
N ALA A 35 -9.04 -8.86 5.07
CA ALA A 35 -9.10 -9.33 6.45
C ALA A 35 -7.78 -9.07 7.19
N THR A 36 -6.65 -9.26 6.51
CA THR A 36 -5.30 -9.04 7.06
C THR A 36 -4.84 -7.57 6.96
N LYS A 37 -5.77 -6.64 6.72
CA LYS A 37 -5.39 -5.24 6.54
C LYS A 37 -4.68 -4.69 7.77
N ARG A 38 -3.59 -3.99 7.53
CA ARG A 38 -2.83 -3.25 8.53
C ARG A 38 -2.70 -1.80 8.08
N VAL A 39 -2.86 -0.88 9.01
CA VAL A 39 -2.71 0.55 8.76
C VAL A 39 -1.30 0.96 9.19
N GLY A 40 -0.58 1.65 8.32
CA GLY A 40 0.68 2.32 8.68
C GLY A 40 0.46 3.77 9.11
N SER A 41 1.54 4.51 9.24
CA SER A 41 1.55 5.82 9.89
C SER A 41 1.67 6.97 8.90
N VAL A 42 2.46 6.80 7.83
CA VAL A 42 2.81 7.87 6.90
C VAL A 42 2.47 7.44 5.48
N ALA A 43 1.52 8.14 4.86
CA ALA A 43 1.21 7.95 3.45
C ALA A 43 2.22 8.70 2.57
N TYR A 44 2.67 8.06 1.49
CA TYR A 44 3.54 8.66 0.49
C TYR A 44 2.90 8.62 -0.90
N ASP A 45 3.16 9.63 -1.72
CA ASP A 45 2.90 9.58 -3.15
C ASP A 45 3.94 8.68 -3.86
N ARG A 46 3.75 8.44 -5.15
CA ARG A 46 4.64 7.59 -5.96
C ARG A 46 6.10 8.06 -6.01
N LEU A 47 6.37 9.33 -5.70
CA LEU A 47 7.70 9.94 -5.71
C LEU A 47 8.33 9.98 -4.30
N GLY A 48 7.60 9.57 -3.26
CA GLY A 48 8.05 9.62 -1.87
C GLY A 48 7.68 10.90 -1.13
N GLY A 49 6.84 11.76 -1.71
CA GLY A 49 6.30 12.93 -1.02
C GLY A 49 5.26 12.51 0.01
N ILE A 50 5.29 13.07 1.22
CA ILE A 50 4.30 12.77 2.26
C ILE A 50 2.94 13.33 1.83
N VAL A 51 1.91 12.48 1.88
CA VAL A 51 0.51 12.88 1.67
C VAL A 51 -0.17 12.97 3.03
N LYS A 52 -0.52 14.19 3.43
CA LYS A 52 -1.21 14.43 4.71
C LYS A 52 -2.62 13.86 4.68
N GLU A 53 -3.17 13.58 5.87
CA GLU A 53 -4.55 13.13 6.09
C GLU A 53 -4.91 11.74 5.54
N LEU A 54 -3.97 11.09 4.85
CA LEU A 54 -4.11 9.71 4.41
C LEU A 54 -3.23 8.79 5.25
N LEU A 55 -3.66 7.54 5.37
CA LEU A 55 -2.90 6.45 5.96
C LEU A 55 -2.68 5.36 4.91
N PRO A 56 -1.47 4.78 4.85
CA PRO A 56 -1.21 3.65 3.98
C PRO A 56 -1.86 2.39 4.57
N VAL A 57 -2.45 1.58 3.70
CA VAL A 57 -3.05 0.30 4.06
C VAL A 57 -2.26 -0.79 3.38
N PHE A 58 -1.88 -1.80 4.15
CA PHE A 58 -1.20 -3.01 3.72
C PHE A 58 -2.11 -4.21 3.93
N ALA A 59 -1.88 -5.30 3.21
CA ALA A 59 -2.48 -6.60 3.52
C ALA A 59 -1.48 -7.72 3.19
N GLN A 60 -1.71 -8.90 3.75
CA GLN A 60 -0.89 -10.06 3.49
C GLN A 60 -1.04 -10.53 2.04
N ARG A 61 0.08 -10.76 1.37
CA ARG A 61 0.13 -11.17 -0.03
C ARG A 61 -0.66 -12.44 -0.29
N TRP A 62 -0.64 -13.41 0.64
CA TRP A 62 -1.34 -14.68 0.48
C TRP A 62 -2.87 -14.55 0.46
N GLU A 63 -3.42 -13.43 0.92
CA GLU A 63 -4.87 -13.17 0.86
C GLU A 63 -5.30 -12.63 -0.51
N ILE A 64 -4.37 -12.08 -1.29
CA ILE A 64 -4.67 -11.31 -2.48
C ILE A 64 -4.48 -12.20 -3.71
N PRO A 65 -5.52 -12.37 -4.55
CA PRO A 65 -5.41 -13.12 -5.80
C PRO A 65 -4.34 -12.56 -6.74
N ASP A 66 -3.68 -13.43 -7.52
CA ASP A 66 -2.57 -13.05 -8.41
C ASP A 66 -2.97 -12.02 -9.48
N ASP A 67 -4.20 -12.06 -9.98
CA ASP A 67 -4.75 -11.09 -10.93
C ASP A 67 -4.85 -9.68 -10.31
N ILE A 68 -5.23 -9.61 -9.03
CA ILE A 68 -5.26 -8.36 -8.28
C ILE A 68 -3.84 -7.88 -7.97
N LEU A 69 -2.92 -8.78 -7.59
CA LEU A 69 -1.51 -8.45 -7.35
C LEU A 69 -0.86 -7.82 -8.59
N SER A 70 -1.11 -8.35 -9.78
CA SER A 70 -0.59 -7.78 -11.02
C SER A 70 -1.07 -6.33 -11.26
N SER A 71 -2.30 -6.02 -10.82
CA SER A 71 -2.88 -4.68 -10.90
C SER A 71 -2.35 -3.75 -9.80
N LEU A 72 -1.95 -4.26 -8.64
CA LEU A 72 -1.20 -3.49 -7.64
C LEU A 72 0.17 -3.08 -8.20
N ASP A 73 0.87 -4.04 -8.83
CA ASP A 73 2.25 -3.86 -9.31
C ASP A 73 2.37 -2.88 -10.49
N SER A 74 1.27 -2.65 -11.21
CA SER A 74 1.22 -1.71 -12.35
C SER A 74 1.09 -0.22 -11.98
N ARG A 75 0.99 0.13 -10.68
CA ARG A 75 0.67 1.50 -10.20
C ARG A 75 1.85 2.42 -9.90
#